data_AF-A0ABD3D479-F1
#
_entry.id   AF-A0ABD3D479-F1
#
_cell.length_a   1.000
_cell.length_b   1.000
_cell.length_c   1.000
_cell.angle_alpha   90.00
_cell.angle_beta   90.00
_cell.angle_gamma   90.00
#
_symmetry.space_group_name_H-M   'P 1'
#
loop_
_entity.id
_entity.type
_entity.pdbx_description
1 polymer ?
#
loop_
_entity_poly.entity_id
_entity_poly.type
_entity_poly.pdbx_seq_one_letter_code
_entity_poly.pdbx_strand_id
1 'polypeptide(L)' 'MGKTIRKLEVASPVPADIDIANSVEPLHISQIADDLNLSSQHYDLYEKYKAKDSGSVIHQMRTVVGYSLEMKLDCG' A
#
# COMPACT_ATOMS: atom_id res chain seq x y z
N MET A 1 -5.31 3.90 16.67
CA MET A 1 -4.72 4.81 15.65
C MET A 1 -3.65 3.99 14.94
N GLY A 2 -3.75 3.74 13.63
CA GLY A 2 -2.74 2.98 12.89
C GLY A 2 -1.39 3.70 12.93
N LYS A 3 -0.29 2.97 13.16
CA LYS A 3 1.06 3.52 13.33
C LYS A 3 1.55 4.25 12.07
N THR A 4 0.96 3.92 10.94
CA THR A 4 1.26 4.45 9.60
C THR A 4 0.49 5.72 9.22
N ILE A 5 -0.52 6.16 9.99
CA ILE A 5 -1.28 7.37 9.65
C ILE A 5 -0.48 8.62 10.04
N ARG A 6 -0.11 9.42 9.05
CA ARG A 6 0.57 10.72 9.24
C ARG A 6 -0.34 11.87 8.85
N LYS A 7 -0.39 12.90 9.69
CA LYS A 7 -1.06 14.16 9.38
C LYS A 7 -0.12 15.04 8.57
N LEU A 8 -0.60 15.59 7.46
CA LEU A 8 0.12 16.59 6.68
C LEU A 8 -0.09 17.97 7.31
N GLU A 9 1.01 18.69 7.55
CA GLU A 9 0.95 20.08 7.99
C GLU A 9 0.71 20.99 6.78
N VAL A 10 -0.34 21.80 6.83
CA VAL A 10 -0.77 22.63 5.69
C VAL A 10 -0.01 23.96 5.71
N ALA A 11 0.76 24.24 4.66
CA ALA A 11 1.48 25.49 4.47
C ALA A 11 0.76 26.45 3.51
N SER A 12 1.00 27.76 3.65
CA SER A 12 0.47 28.80 2.76
C SER A 12 1.60 29.78 2.33
N PRO A 13 1.83 30.00 1.02
CA PRO A 13 1.15 29.34 -0.10
C PRO A 13 1.44 27.84 -0.13
N VAL A 14 0.52 27.07 -0.73
CA VAL A 14 0.68 25.61 -0.85
C VAL A 14 1.88 25.33 -1.77
N PRO A 15 2.88 24.58 -1.31
CA PRO A 15 4.04 24.22 -2.12
C PRO A 15 3.68 23.21 -3.21
N ALA A 16 4.59 23.01 -4.17
CA ALA A 16 4.34 22.04 -5.24
C ALA A 16 4.33 20.59 -4.71
N ASP A 17 3.62 19.71 -5.41
CA ASP A 17 3.46 18.30 -5.00
C ASP A 17 4.80 17.58 -4.82
N ILE A 18 5.80 17.90 -5.66
CA ILE A 18 7.14 17.32 -5.58
C ILE A 18 7.87 17.75 -4.30
N ASP A 19 7.68 18.99 -3.86
CA ASP A 19 8.28 19.51 -2.63
C ASP A 19 7.60 18.86 -1.41
N ILE A 20 6.29 18.64 -1.47
CA ILE A 20 5.53 17.93 -0.43
C ILE A 20 6.00 16.48 -0.32
N ALA A 21 6.10 15.76 -1.43
CA ALA A 21 6.53 14.36 -1.45
C ALA A 21 7.96 14.19 -0.90
N ASN A 22 8.87 15.10 -1.27
CA ASN A 22 10.26 15.06 -0.81
C ASN A 22 10.45 15.57 0.62
N SER A 23 9.48 16.31 1.18
CA SER A 23 9.55 16.83 2.55
C SER A 23 9.41 15.75 3.64
N VAL A 24 8.98 14.54 3.27
CA VAL A 24 8.67 13.46 4.20
C VAL A 24 9.53 12.25 3.89
N GLU A 25 10.20 11.69 4.91
CA GLU A 25 10.86 10.40 4.76
C GLU A 25 9.82 9.27 4.71
N PRO A 26 9.77 8.46 3.64
CA PRO A 26 8.79 7.37 3.52
C PRO A 26 8.96 6.30 4.59
N LEU A 27 7.86 5.64 4.96
CA LEU A 27 7.91 4.49 5.85
C LEU A 27 8.44 3.27 5.12
N HIS A 28 9.23 2.44 5.81
CA HIS A 28 9.61 1.13 5.29
C HIS A 28 8.36 0.27 5.08
N ILE A 29 8.30 -0.48 3.98
CA ILE A 29 7.10 -1.29 3.64
C ILE A 29 6.77 -2.31 4.73
N SER A 30 7.76 -2.85 5.43
CA SER A 30 7.48 -3.78 6.54
C SER A 30 6.62 -3.15 7.65
N GLN A 31 6.76 -1.86 7.93
CA GLN A 31 5.95 -1.18 8.94
C GLN A 31 4.49 -1.05 8.51
N ILE A 32 4.26 -0.93 7.20
CA ILE A 32 2.92 -0.90 6.61
C ILE A 32 2.33 -2.32 6.57
N ALA A 33 3.15 -3.30 6.24
CA ALA A 33 2.77 -4.71 6.26
C ALA A 33 2.36 -5.17 7.67
N ASP A 34 3.11 -4.77 8.70
CA ASP A 34 2.78 -5.04 10.10
C ASP A 34 1.41 -4.46 10.49
N ASP A 35 1.11 -3.22 10.10
CA ASP A 35 -0.19 -2.56 10.34
C ASP A 35 -1.36 -3.27 9.60
N LEU A 36 -1.06 -4.00 8.52
CA LEU A 36 -2.02 -4.76 7.71
C LEU A 36 -2.03 -6.27 8.03
N ASN A 37 -1.30 -6.69 9.06
CA ASN A 37 -1.09 -8.11 9.43
C ASN A 37 -0.52 -8.96 8.28
N LEU A 38 0.28 -8.38 7.40
CA LEU A 38 1.00 -9.06 6.34
C LEU A 38 2.41 -9.44 6.81
N SER A 39 2.68 -10.73 6.90
CA SER A 39 4.03 -11.27 7.05
C SER A 39 4.90 -11.10 5.78
N SER A 40 6.22 -11.19 5.93
CA SER A 40 7.19 -11.10 4.82
C SER A 40 7.06 -12.18 3.75
N GLN A 41 6.28 -13.23 4.00
CA GLN A 41 5.99 -14.29 3.01
C GLN A 41 4.89 -13.87 2.02
N HIS A 42 4.18 -12.78 2.31
CA HIS A 42 3.07 -12.30 1.51
C HIS A 42 3.49 -11.31 0.43
N TYR A 43 4.69 -10.74 0.51
CA TYR A 43 5.15 -9.75 -0.46
C TYR A 43 6.64 -9.90 -0.79
N ASP A 44 6.98 -9.60 -2.04
CA ASP A 44 8.36 -9.53 -2.49
C ASP A 44 8.82 -8.07 -2.44
N LEU A 45 9.89 -7.81 -1.70
CA LEU A 45 10.55 -6.50 -1.68
C LEU A 45 11.33 -6.30 -2.98
N TYR A 46 11.04 -5.21 -3.67
CA TYR A 46 11.87 -4.75 -4.79
C TYR A 46 12.88 -3.72 -4.29
N GLU A 47 12.47 -2.83 -3.37
CA GLU A 47 13.31 -1.79 -2.76
C GLU A 47 12.79 -1.41 -1.36
N LYS A 48 13.49 -0.54 -0.61
CA LYS A 48 13.15 -0.11 0.76
C LYS A 48 11.70 0.37 0.92
N TYR A 49 11.16 1.00 -0.13
CA TYR A 49 9.83 1.61 -0.15
C TYR A 49 8.91 1.03 -1.24
N LYS A 50 9.26 -0.12 -1.81
CA LYS A 50 8.49 -0.74 -2.90
C LYS A 50 8.43 -2.26 -2.74
N ALA A 51 7.22 -2.80 -2.76
CA ALA A 51 6.98 -4.24 -2.75
C ALA A 51 5.91 -4.62 -3.76
N LYS A 52 5.92 -5.89 -4.19
CA LYS A 52 4.82 -6.51 -4.92
C LYS A 52 4.16 -7.51 -4.00
N ASP A 53 2.84 -7.42 -3.92
CA ASP A 53 2.05 -8.42 -3.21
C ASP A 53 2.02 -9.73 -4.01
N SER A 54 2.09 -10.86 -3.30
CA SER A 54 1.92 -12.17 -3.90
C SER A 54 0.44 -12.34 -4.24
N GLY A 55 0.12 -12.70 -5.48
CA GLY A 55 -1.28 -12.81 -5.95
C GLY A 55 -2.19 -13.74 -5.14
N SER A 56 -1.64 -14.57 -4.25
CA SER A 56 -2.37 -15.39 -3.28
C SER A 56 -3.04 -14.58 -2.15
N VAL A 57 -2.46 -13.44 -1.77
CA VAL A 57 -2.95 -12.55 -0.69
C VAL A 57 -4.19 -11.81 -1.13
N ILE A 58 -4.17 -11.27 -2.35
CA ILE A 58 -5.36 -10.69 -3.01
C ILE A 58 -6.52 -11.70 -3.01
N HIS A 59 -6.25 -12.99 -3.27
CA HIS A 59 -7.29 -14.02 -3.30
C HIS A 59 -7.88 -14.32 -1.91
N GLN A 60 -7.06 -14.34 -0.85
CA GLN A 60 -7.54 -14.53 0.52
C GLN A 60 -8.35 -13.34 1.04
N MET A 61 -7.92 -12.10 0.77
CA MET A 61 -8.66 -10.90 1.20
C MET A 61 -9.97 -10.72 0.45
N ARG A 62 -10.04 -11.13 -0.83
CA ARG A 62 -11.28 -11.10 -1.63
C ARG A 62 -12.40 -12.00 -1.06
N THR A 63 -12.04 -13.00 -0.26
CA THR A 63 -13.02 -13.88 0.41
C THR A 63 -13.62 -13.24 1.66
N VAL A 64 -12.86 -12.37 2.35
CA VAL A 64 -13.32 -11.68 3.57
C VAL A 64 -14.13 -10.42 3.23
N VAL A 65 -13.85 -9.79 2.10
CA VAL A 65 -14.58 -8.61 1.61
C VAL A 65 -15.36 -9.01 0.37
N GLY A 66 -16.56 -9.55 0.57
CA GLY A 66 -17.42 -10.12 -0.46
C GLY A 66 -17.74 -9.15 -1.62
N TYR A 67 -16.91 -9.17 -2.65
CA TYR A 67 -17.20 -8.59 -3.96
C TYR A 67 -17.07 -9.67 -5.03
N SER A 68 -18.22 -10.05 -5.58
CA SER A 68 -18.34 -10.83 -6.81
C SER A 68 -17.92 -9.93 -7.98
N LEU A 69 -16.73 -10.18 -8.52
CA LEU A 69 -16.27 -9.57 -9.76
C LEU A 69 -16.16 -10.71 -10.75
N GLU A 70 -17.19 -10.86 -11.59
CA GLU A 70 -17.12 -11.67 -12.81
C GLU A 70 -15.97 -11.14 -13.67
N MET A 71 -14.79 -11.75 -13.56
CA MET A 71 -13.77 -11.64 -14.58
C MET A 71 -14.15 -12.60 -15.72
N LYS A 72 -14.94 -12.11 -16.68
CA LYS A 72 -14.96 -12.72 -18.02
C LYS A 72 -13.62 -12.40 -18.66
N LEU A 73 -12.69 -13.34 -18.51
CA LEU A 73 -11.50 -13.47 -19.34
C LEU A 73 -11.95 -14.00 -20.69
N ASP A 74 -12.38 -13.12 -21.59
CA ASP A 74 -12.44 -13.45 -23.01
C ASP A 74 -11.07 -13.14 -23.61
N CYS A 75 -10.27 -14.18 -23.79
CA CYS A 75 -9.12 -14.14 -24.70
C CYS A 75 -9.65 -14.39 -26.12
N GLY A 76 -9.65 -13.34 -26.93
CA GLY A 76 -9.81 -13.38 -28.39
C GLY A 76 -8.67 -12.60 -29.04
#